data_AF-A0AAQ0ZLQ5-F1
#
_entry.id   AF-A0AAQ0ZLQ5-F1
#
_cell.length_a   1.000
_cell.length_b   1.000
_cell.length_c   1.000
_cell.angle_alpha   90.00
_cell.angle_beta   90.00
_cell.angle_gamma   90.00
#
_symmetry.space_group_name_H-M   'P 1'
#
loop_
_entity.id
_entity.type
_entity.pdbx_description
1 polymer ?
#
loop_
_entity_poly.entity_id
_entity_poly.type
_entity_poly.pdbx_seq_one_letter_code
_entity_poly.pdbx_strand_id
1 'polypeptide(L)'
;MSYGIKKKLILTSSLLFLSNTAFANIHNADFETWSANTPTAWSTIDSGISITANNNVVYSGEYSAQVTVNTGTQSNTDLQQLVDVVAGESYEFSAWVYHTEGGVKARLVVDGYQDYSNSALTNQWQKISYQYTAPTTTAINVGLRFYDVAGFDGSEVVYVDNFAPSTGTTPPPTGSCTDNQVSLALTTDNYGEETSWQITNAQGSTVASGGSYAANTQYNEQACLIDGDYTFTIFDSYGDGMCCSFGNGSYNLSLGQTVLASGASFQSSEATPFTLGDSAGGGDDGGTTPPDPTGYYVTTQGLTGYALKTELYNIIKDHNSQGYSAIWSFYDIASRDKYFENDNSILDRYSENPTGQDSYNYVAVSDQCGTYNSEADCYNREHSFPKSWFGGTVEPMNSDVHHIFATDGYVNSKRSNYPFGEVGSASYTSSNGSKLGSAASSLNYSGTVFEPIDEFKGDFARAYFYMATRYQNVIASWQNKTTYSNAVLNGTSNQVFENWVVAMLLKWHNEDPVSQLELDRNQAAYEHQGNRNPFVDHPEFVGMIW
;
A
#
# COMPACT_ATOMS: atom_id res chain seq x y z
N MET A 1 -61.28 67.58 18.52
CA MET A 1 -59.93 67.46 17.95
C MET A 1 -58.98 67.07 19.07
N SER A 2 -58.58 65.81 19.15
CA SER A 2 -57.36 65.38 19.84
C SER A 2 -56.95 64.06 19.21
N TYR A 3 -55.87 64.12 18.43
CA TYR A 3 -55.26 63.01 17.71
C TYR A 3 -53.99 62.61 18.45
N GLY A 4 -53.73 61.31 18.53
CA GLY A 4 -52.38 60.76 18.71
C GLY A 4 -52.20 59.89 19.96
N ILE A 5 -51.44 58.79 19.96
CA ILE A 5 -50.77 57.99 18.94
C ILE A 5 -50.70 56.58 19.55
N LYS A 6 -51.32 55.55 18.94
CA LYS A 6 -51.02 54.15 19.27
C LYS A 6 -49.80 53.72 18.46
N LYS A 7 -48.70 53.37 19.13
CA LYS A 7 -47.53 52.72 18.52
C LYS A 7 -47.96 51.38 17.93
N LYS A 8 -48.02 51.28 16.59
CA LYS A 8 -47.99 50.01 15.88
C LYS A 8 -46.53 49.58 15.78
N LEU A 9 -46.18 48.48 16.45
CA LEU A 9 -44.96 47.74 16.16
C LEU A 9 -45.16 47.12 14.77
N ILE A 10 -44.44 47.64 13.77
CA ILE A 10 -44.32 46.99 12.45
C ILE A 10 -43.12 46.06 12.58
N LEU A 11 -43.38 44.75 12.73
CA LEU A 11 -42.38 43.73 12.46
C LEU A 11 -42.16 43.71 10.95
N THR A 12 -41.05 44.28 10.49
CA THR A 12 -40.50 43.99 9.16
C THR A 12 -40.03 42.54 9.19
N SER A 13 -40.84 41.63 8.62
CA SER A 13 -40.34 40.32 8.19
C SER A 13 -39.41 40.57 7.03
N SER A 14 -38.11 40.54 7.30
CA SER A 14 -37.10 40.33 6.27
C SER A 14 -37.33 38.93 5.71
N LEU A 15 -37.98 38.83 4.55
CA LEU A 15 -37.84 37.64 3.71
C LEU A 15 -36.37 37.59 3.31
N LEU A 16 -35.58 36.81 4.04
CA LEU A 16 -34.37 36.21 3.49
C LEU A 16 -34.85 35.35 2.33
N PHE A 17 -34.76 35.90 1.12
CA PHE A 17 -34.59 35.06 -0.04
C PHE A 17 -33.33 34.26 0.25
N LEU A 18 -33.51 32.98 0.61
CA LEU A 18 -32.48 31.98 0.46
C LEU A 18 -32.12 32.01 -1.03
N SER A 19 -31.12 32.81 -1.39
CA SER A 19 -30.43 32.64 -2.65
C SER A 19 -29.89 31.23 -2.59
N ASN A 20 -30.48 30.32 -3.38
CA ASN A 20 -29.81 29.07 -3.72
C ASN A 20 -28.43 29.47 -4.20
N THR A 21 -27.40 29.22 -3.40
CA THR A 21 -26.02 29.29 -3.86
C THR A 21 -25.94 28.20 -4.92
N ALA A 22 -25.97 28.61 -6.19
CA ALA A 22 -25.83 27.68 -7.30
C ALA A 22 -24.43 27.08 -7.19
N PHE A 23 -24.36 25.81 -6.80
CA PHE A 23 -23.14 25.03 -6.96
C PHE A 23 -23.02 24.66 -8.44
N ALA A 24 -21.81 24.68 -8.99
CA ALA A 24 -21.59 24.15 -10.33
C ALA A 24 -22.04 22.69 -10.36
N ASN A 25 -22.95 22.37 -11.28
CA ASN A 25 -23.56 21.06 -11.38
C ASN A 25 -23.64 20.61 -12.83
N ILE A 26 -22.89 19.57 -13.15
CA ILE A 26 -22.98 18.80 -14.38
C ILE A 26 -24.12 17.79 -14.19
N HIS A 27 -25.17 17.93 -14.97
CA HIS A 27 -26.30 17.01 -14.95
C HIS A 27 -25.97 15.72 -15.70
N ASN A 28 -26.42 14.57 -15.15
CA ASN A 28 -26.18 13.23 -15.71
C ASN A 28 -24.68 13.03 -16.03
N ALA A 29 -23.84 13.42 -15.08
CA ALA A 29 -22.40 13.43 -15.21
C ALA A 29 -21.80 12.00 -15.25
N ASP A 30 -22.51 11.06 -14.65
CA ASP A 30 -22.27 9.62 -14.59
C ASP A 30 -22.86 8.86 -15.78
N PHE A 31 -23.57 9.54 -16.68
CA PHE A 31 -24.21 8.92 -17.85
C PHE A 31 -25.15 7.76 -17.52
N GLU A 32 -25.87 7.79 -16.40
CA GLU A 32 -26.79 6.70 -16.03
C GLU A 32 -28.19 6.87 -16.63
N THR A 33 -28.55 8.08 -17.06
CA THR A 33 -29.89 8.39 -17.56
C THR A 33 -29.88 8.67 -19.05
N TRP A 34 -30.52 7.79 -19.82
CA TRP A 34 -30.58 7.88 -21.27
C TRP A 34 -32.01 8.03 -21.78
N SER A 35 -32.16 8.83 -22.83
CA SER A 35 -33.37 8.87 -23.65
C SER A 35 -32.98 8.49 -25.06
N ALA A 36 -33.25 7.24 -25.44
CA ALA A 36 -32.68 6.61 -26.63
C ALA A 36 -31.13 6.67 -26.62
N ASN A 37 -30.49 7.04 -27.73
CA ASN A 37 -29.02 7.17 -27.86
C ASN A 37 -28.53 8.57 -27.48
N THR A 38 -29.19 9.24 -26.54
CA THR A 38 -28.79 10.57 -26.09
C THR A 38 -28.79 10.60 -24.56
N PRO A 39 -27.65 10.92 -23.93
CA PRO A 39 -27.61 11.05 -22.49
C PRO A 39 -28.42 12.28 -22.08
N THR A 40 -29.22 12.13 -21.02
CA THR A 40 -30.12 13.20 -20.55
C THR A 40 -29.30 14.43 -20.15
N ALA A 41 -29.81 15.64 -20.40
CA ALA A 41 -29.17 16.94 -20.12
C ALA A 41 -27.91 17.30 -20.95
N TRP A 42 -27.33 16.37 -21.70
CA TRP A 42 -26.26 16.63 -22.66
C TRP A 42 -26.85 17.07 -24.01
N SER A 43 -26.98 18.37 -24.19
CA SER A 43 -27.68 18.95 -25.35
C SER A 43 -26.76 19.42 -26.47
N THR A 44 -25.47 19.63 -26.19
CA THR A 44 -24.48 19.98 -27.20
C THR A 44 -23.74 18.72 -27.63
N ILE A 45 -24.23 18.07 -28.68
CA ILE A 45 -23.62 16.89 -29.30
C ILE A 45 -23.45 17.20 -30.78
N ASP A 46 -22.21 17.40 -31.22
CA ASP A 46 -21.94 17.72 -32.60
C ASP A 46 -22.09 16.51 -33.53
N SER A 47 -22.43 16.78 -34.79
CA SER A 47 -22.64 15.75 -35.82
C SER A 47 -21.43 14.88 -36.16
N GLY A 48 -20.22 15.28 -35.76
CA GLY A 48 -19.00 14.49 -35.97
C GLY A 48 -18.78 13.40 -34.93
N ILE A 49 -19.63 13.34 -33.89
CA ILE A 49 -19.64 12.25 -32.91
C ILE A 49 -21.01 11.56 -32.90
N SER A 50 -21.01 10.27 -32.59
CA SER A 50 -22.21 9.53 -32.21
C SER A 50 -22.03 8.96 -30.82
N ILE A 51 -23.08 9.02 -30.00
CA ILE A 51 -23.00 8.60 -28.60
C ILE A 51 -24.03 7.50 -28.34
N THR A 52 -23.62 6.45 -27.64
CA THR A 52 -24.50 5.38 -27.18
C THR A 52 -24.21 5.02 -25.73
N ALA A 53 -25.22 4.54 -25.02
CA ALA A 53 -25.03 3.94 -23.71
C ALA A 53 -24.18 2.66 -23.85
N ASN A 54 -23.20 2.49 -22.97
CA ASN A 54 -22.35 1.31 -22.94
C ASN A 54 -22.22 0.79 -21.52
N ASN A 55 -22.39 -0.51 -21.35
CA ASN A 55 -22.34 -1.19 -20.06
C ASN A 55 -21.18 -2.19 -19.97
N ASN A 56 -20.26 -2.18 -20.94
CA ASN A 56 -19.11 -3.09 -20.95
C ASN A 56 -17.80 -2.42 -20.50
N VAL A 57 -17.63 -1.13 -20.81
CA VAL A 57 -16.45 -0.33 -20.46
C VAL A 57 -16.95 0.89 -19.70
N VAL A 58 -17.16 0.72 -18.40
CA VAL A 58 -17.77 1.71 -17.51
C VAL A 58 -16.74 2.09 -16.45
N TYR A 59 -16.64 3.37 -16.10
CA TYR A 59 -15.79 3.81 -15.01
C TYR A 59 -16.53 3.70 -13.67
N SER A 60 -17.81 4.09 -13.64
CA SER A 60 -18.67 3.98 -12.47
C SER A 60 -20.14 3.93 -12.86
N GLY A 61 -20.97 3.15 -12.15
CA GLY A 61 -22.40 3.02 -12.45
C GLY A 61 -22.71 1.86 -13.41
N GLU A 62 -23.87 1.88 -14.07
CA GLU A 62 -24.26 0.87 -15.06
C GLU A 62 -23.86 1.24 -16.49
N TYR A 63 -23.70 2.54 -16.79
CA TYR A 63 -23.49 3.03 -18.15
C TYR A 63 -22.43 4.12 -18.26
N SER A 64 -21.50 3.96 -19.17
CA SER A 64 -20.69 5.05 -19.70
C SER A 64 -21.22 5.56 -21.04
N ALA A 65 -20.76 6.74 -21.46
CA ALA A 65 -20.96 7.20 -22.82
C ALA A 65 -19.90 6.60 -23.76
N GLN A 66 -20.32 5.75 -24.68
CA GLN A 66 -19.51 5.36 -25.83
C GLN A 66 -19.60 6.44 -26.90
N VAL A 67 -18.54 7.24 -27.05
CA VAL A 67 -18.43 8.29 -28.06
C VAL A 67 -17.64 7.76 -29.25
N THR A 68 -18.32 7.53 -30.36
CA THR A 68 -17.65 7.23 -31.63
C THR A 68 -17.37 8.54 -32.37
N VAL A 69 -16.10 8.86 -32.56
CA VAL A 69 -15.63 10.03 -33.31
C VAL A 69 -15.49 9.65 -34.76
N ASN A 70 -16.29 10.26 -35.64
CA ASN A 70 -16.43 9.86 -37.05
C ASN A 70 -15.96 10.95 -38.03
N THR A 71 -15.16 11.91 -37.56
CA THR A 71 -14.64 13.00 -38.39
C THR A 71 -13.26 13.44 -37.91
N GLY A 72 -12.38 13.79 -38.85
CA GLY A 72 -11.14 14.53 -38.53
C GLY A 72 -11.38 16.04 -38.36
N THR A 73 -12.61 16.52 -38.53
CA THR A 73 -12.94 17.93 -38.34
C THR A 73 -13.20 18.22 -36.88
N GLN A 74 -12.18 18.71 -36.19
CA GLN A 74 -12.17 19.00 -34.76
C GLN A 74 -13.29 19.96 -34.31
N SER A 75 -13.76 20.86 -35.18
CA SER A 75 -14.82 21.82 -34.86
C SER A 75 -16.21 21.22 -34.71
N ASN A 76 -16.39 19.93 -35.01
CA ASN A 76 -17.68 19.24 -35.05
C ASN A 76 -17.69 18.03 -34.10
N THR A 77 -17.03 18.12 -32.95
CA THR A 77 -16.88 16.98 -32.03
C THR A 77 -17.15 17.35 -30.57
N ASP A 78 -17.97 18.36 -30.33
CA ASP A 78 -18.34 18.74 -28.97
C ASP A 78 -19.35 17.79 -28.34
N LEU A 79 -19.07 17.42 -27.09
CA LEU A 79 -19.99 16.84 -26.13
C LEU A 79 -19.99 17.75 -24.89
N GLN A 80 -20.96 18.65 -24.78
CA GLN A 80 -20.95 19.71 -23.76
C GLN A 80 -22.33 19.99 -23.15
N GLN A 81 -22.32 20.63 -21.99
CA GLN A 81 -23.47 21.22 -21.32
C GLN A 81 -23.14 22.62 -20.77
N LEU A 82 -24.18 23.42 -20.53
CA LEU A 82 -24.04 24.69 -19.82
C LEU A 82 -24.12 24.43 -18.31
N VAL A 83 -23.14 24.93 -17.57
CA VAL A 83 -23.04 24.79 -16.11
C VAL A 83 -23.00 26.18 -15.47
N ASP A 84 -23.90 26.42 -14.53
CA ASP A 84 -23.92 27.66 -13.75
C ASP A 84 -22.74 27.70 -12.76
N VAL A 85 -22.00 28.80 -12.74
CA VAL A 85 -20.88 29.08 -11.82
C VAL A 85 -21.10 30.41 -11.11
N VAL A 86 -20.49 30.59 -9.95
CA VAL A 86 -20.63 31.78 -9.09
C VAL A 86 -19.31 32.54 -8.98
N ALA A 87 -19.35 33.86 -9.19
CA ALA A 87 -18.17 34.72 -9.13
C ALA A 87 -17.38 34.53 -7.82
N GLY A 88 -16.07 34.31 -7.94
CA GLY A 88 -15.14 34.14 -6.83
C GLY A 88 -15.00 32.70 -6.34
N GLU A 89 -15.89 31.79 -6.73
CA GLU A 89 -15.81 30.38 -6.36
C GLU A 89 -14.85 29.62 -7.29
N SER A 90 -14.18 28.60 -6.73
CA SER A 90 -13.30 27.70 -7.47
C SER A 90 -13.90 26.30 -7.56
N TYR A 91 -13.78 25.68 -8.73
CA TYR A 91 -14.36 24.38 -9.04
C TYR A 91 -13.30 23.49 -9.72
N GLU A 92 -13.18 22.24 -9.30
CA GLU A 92 -12.45 21.23 -10.06
C GLU A 92 -13.40 20.59 -11.09
N PHE A 93 -13.25 20.98 -12.35
CA PHE A 93 -13.93 20.30 -13.43
C PHE A 93 -13.12 19.10 -13.88
N SER A 94 -13.74 17.94 -14.05
CA SER A 94 -13.04 16.74 -14.54
C SER A 94 -13.94 15.78 -15.29
N ALA A 95 -13.31 14.85 -16.01
CA ALA A 95 -13.96 13.71 -16.68
C ALA A 95 -13.00 12.52 -16.75
N TRP A 96 -13.54 11.30 -16.73
CA TRP A 96 -12.80 10.09 -17.05
C TRP A 96 -12.96 9.74 -18.52
N VAL A 97 -11.86 9.39 -19.17
CA VAL A 97 -11.79 9.11 -20.61
C VAL A 97 -11.05 7.79 -20.84
N TYR A 98 -11.49 6.98 -21.79
CA TYR A 98 -10.86 5.73 -22.20
C TYR A 98 -10.74 5.69 -23.72
N HIS A 99 -9.52 5.60 -24.24
CA HIS A 99 -9.26 5.47 -25.68
C HIS A 99 -9.14 4.01 -26.08
N THR A 100 -9.65 3.65 -27.26
CA THR A 100 -9.54 2.27 -27.77
C THR A 100 -8.33 2.07 -28.67
N GLU A 101 -7.97 3.08 -29.47
CA GLU A 101 -7.01 2.93 -30.57
C GLU A 101 -5.93 4.03 -30.61
N GLY A 102 -6.19 5.17 -29.97
CA GLY A 102 -5.24 6.26 -29.77
C GLY A 102 -5.08 7.21 -30.96
N GLY A 103 -5.96 7.09 -31.96
CA GLY A 103 -6.13 8.00 -33.10
C GLY A 103 -6.85 9.31 -32.75
N VAL A 104 -7.37 9.44 -31.54
CA VAL A 104 -8.09 10.61 -31.02
C VAL A 104 -7.58 10.97 -29.63
N LYS A 105 -7.52 12.26 -29.32
CA LYS A 105 -7.40 12.79 -27.96
C LYS A 105 -8.64 13.59 -27.60
N ALA A 106 -9.09 13.47 -26.35
CA ALA A 106 -10.17 14.29 -25.81
C ALA A 106 -9.57 15.54 -25.16
N ARG A 107 -10.26 16.67 -25.24
CA ARG A 107 -9.85 17.93 -24.61
C ARG A 107 -10.95 18.42 -23.70
N LEU A 108 -10.61 18.70 -22.45
CA LEU A 108 -11.56 19.24 -21.49
C LEU A 108 -11.96 20.67 -21.90
N VAL A 109 -13.26 20.96 -21.88
CA VAL A 109 -13.82 22.28 -22.13
C VAL A 109 -14.35 22.81 -20.80
N VAL A 110 -13.86 23.96 -20.36
CA VAL A 110 -14.32 24.71 -19.17
C VAL A 110 -14.12 26.19 -19.47
N ASP A 111 -15.18 26.88 -19.90
CA ASP A 111 -15.14 28.28 -20.38
C ASP A 111 -13.98 28.57 -21.36
N GLY A 112 -13.74 27.62 -22.27
CA GLY A 112 -12.55 27.56 -23.10
C GLY A 112 -11.92 26.18 -23.08
N TYR A 113 -10.85 26.00 -23.84
CA TYR A 113 -10.20 24.69 -23.98
C TYR A 113 -9.04 24.52 -23.02
N GLN A 114 -9.06 23.44 -22.25
CA GLN A 114 -8.08 23.10 -21.24
C GLN A 114 -7.17 21.96 -21.73
N ASP A 115 -6.71 21.11 -20.81
CA ASP A 115 -5.77 20.03 -21.10
C ASP A 115 -6.38 18.89 -21.93
N TYR A 116 -5.48 18.13 -22.55
CA TYR A 116 -5.81 16.95 -23.33
C TYR A 116 -5.66 15.67 -22.51
N SER A 117 -6.48 14.67 -22.82
CA SER A 117 -6.15 13.29 -22.50
C SER A 117 -4.96 12.81 -23.33
N ASN A 118 -4.22 11.85 -22.79
CA ASN A 118 -3.12 11.20 -23.46
C ASN A 118 -3.66 10.06 -24.34
N SER A 119 -3.72 10.29 -25.65
CA SER A 119 -4.22 9.29 -26.61
C SER A 119 -3.32 8.04 -26.72
N ALA A 120 -2.08 8.08 -26.24
CA ALA A 120 -1.22 6.90 -26.19
C ALA A 120 -1.62 5.92 -25.07
N LEU A 121 -2.42 6.37 -24.09
CA LEU A 121 -2.97 5.50 -23.04
C LEU A 121 -4.28 4.90 -23.55
N THR A 122 -4.16 3.85 -24.36
CA THR A 122 -5.28 3.05 -24.85
C THR A 122 -5.62 1.93 -23.88
N ASN A 123 -6.88 1.48 -23.91
CA ASN A 123 -7.40 0.36 -23.14
C ASN A 123 -7.36 0.53 -21.61
N GLN A 124 -7.35 1.77 -21.14
CA GLN A 124 -7.41 2.13 -19.73
C GLN A 124 -8.09 3.49 -19.53
N TRP A 125 -8.74 3.67 -18.38
CA TRP A 125 -9.33 4.94 -17.97
C TRP A 125 -8.26 5.93 -17.53
N GLN A 126 -8.45 7.21 -17.85
CA GLN A 126 -7.60 8.31 -17.40
C GLN A 126 -8.47 9.52 -17.05
N LYS A 127 -8.12 10.21 -15.96
CA LYS A 127 -8.79 11.45 -15.55
C LYS A 127 -8.13 12.63 -16.23
N ILE A 128 -8.95 13.53 -16.77
CA ILE A 128 -8.52 14.90 -17.11
C ILE A 128 -9.25 15.88 -16.21
N SER A 129 -8.54 16.85 -15.63
CA SER A 129 -9.10 17.82 -14.70
C SER A 129 -8.55 19.23 -14.92
N TYR A 130 -9.31 20.22 -14.45
CA TYR A 130 -8.93 21.63 -14.51
C TYR A 130 -9.57 22.40 -13.36
N GLN A 131 -8.75 23.17 -12.64
CA GLN A 131 -9.21 24.09 -11.59
C GLN A 131 -9.66 25.41 -12.22
N TYR A 132 -10.93 25.75 -12.03
CA TYR A 132 -11.54 26.97 -12.58
C TYR A 132 -12.09 27.86 -11.47
N THR A 133 -11.54 29.07 -11.36
CA THR A 133 -12.10 30.14 -10.51
C THR A 133 -12.96 31.06 -11.36
N ALA A 134 -14.26 31.13 -11.07
CA ALA A 134 -15.20 31.90 -11.87
C ALA A 134 -15.01 33.42 -11.66
N PRO A 135 -14.74 34.21 -12.71
CA PRO A 135 -14.58 35.66 -12.57
C PRO A 135 -15.93 36.37 -12.40
N THR A 136 -17.02 35.77 -12.89
CA THR A 136 -18.39 36.30 -12.84
C THR A 136 -19.38 35.16 -12.61
N THR A 137 -20.55 35.48 -12.04
CA THR A 137 -21.65 34.52 -11.90
C THR A 137 -22.35 34.39 -13.26
N THR A 138 -22.20 33.25 -13.92
CA THR A 138 -22.70 33.03 -15.28
C THR A 138 -22.82 31.53 -15.58
N ALA A 139 -23.37 31.17 -16.73
CA ALA A 139 -23.32 29.80 -17.23
C ALA A 139 -22.14 29.66 -18.20
N ILE A 140 -21.31 28.63 -18.02
CA ILE A 140 -20.16 28.33 -18.86
C ILE A 140 -20.34 27.01 -19.60
N ASN A 141 -19.69 26.86 -20.75
CA ASN A 141 -19.65 25.57 -21.44
C ASN A 141 -18.66 24.63 -20.74
N VAL A 142 -19.14 23.43 -20.42
CA VAL A 142 -18.36 22.36 -19.81
C VAL A 142 -18.57 21.05 -20.56
N GLY A 143 -17.51 20.31 -20.83
CA GLY A 143 -17.58 19.03 -21.50
C GLY A 143 -16.28 18.61 -22.17
N LEU A 144 -16.38 17.91 -23.29
CA LEU A 144 -15.25 17.46 -24.10
C LEU A 144 -15.36 17.91 -25.55
N ARG A 145 -14.19 18.05 -26.18
CA ARG A 145 -14.01 18.08 -27.63
C ARG A 145 -12.99 17.04 -28.04
N PHE A 146 -13.21 16.36 -29.16
CA PHE A 146 -12.30 15.33 -29.65
C PHE A 146 -11.43 15.82 -30.81
N TYR A 147 -10.16 15.44 -30.80
CA TYR A 147 -9.18 15.86 -31.80
C TYR A 147 -8.53 14.63 -32.38
N ASP A 148 -8.55 14.52 -33.70
CA ASP A 148 -7.77 13.52 -34.42
C ASP A 148 -6.27 13.72 -34.17
N VAL A 149 -5.54 12.63 -34.19
CA VAL A 149 -4.08 12.62 -34.20
C VAL A 149 -3.56 11.83 -35.40
N ALA A 150 -2.24 11.87 -35.61
CA ALA A 150 -1.61 11.16 -36.71
C ALA A 150 -1.91 9.65 -36.62
N GLY A 151 -2.55 9.10 -37.64
CA GLY A 151 -2.97 7.69 -37.69
C GLY A 151 -4.49 7.48 -37.59
N PHE A 152 -5.28 8.52 -37.31
CA PHE A 152 -6.74 8.44 -37.36
C PHE A 152 -7.24 8.02 -38.75
N ASP A 153 -8.00 6.94 -38.82
CA ASP A 153 -8.46 6.33 -40.06
C ASP A 153 -9.90 6.70 -40.45
N GLY A 154 -10.54 7.53 -39.62
CA GLY A 154 -11.89 8.07 -39.85
C GLY A 154 -12.92 7.62 -38.82
N SER A 155 -12.60 6.68 -37.93
CA SER A 155 -13.49 6.30 -36.82
C SER A 155 -12.68 5.84 -35.61
N GLU A 156 -13.02 6.33 -34.42
CA GLU A 156 -12.50 5.76 -33.17
C GLU A 156 -13.57 5.82 -32.08
N VAL A 157 -13.57 4.81 -31.21
CA VAL A 157 -14.40 4.80 -30.00
C VAL A 157 -13.60 5.33 -28.80
N VAL A 158 -14.19 6.30 -28.11
CA VAL A 158 -13.72 6.83 -26.83
C VAL A 158 -14.85 6.69 -25.81
N TYR A 159 -14.59 6.05 -24.67
CA TYR A 159 -15.57 6.01 -23.58
C TYR A 159 -15.34 7.19 -22.64
N VAL A 160 -16.44 7.76 -22.13
CA VAL A 160 -16.42 8.91 -21.24
C VAL A 160 -17.38 8.66 -20.09
N ASP A 161 -16.94 9.00 -18.89
CA ASP A 161 -17.72 8.76 -17.68
C ASP A 161 -17.36 9.73 -16.53
N ASN A 162 -18.25 9.81 -15.54
CA ASN A 162 -18.10 10.49 -14.25
C ASN A 162 -17.48 11.88 -14.32
N PHE A 163 -18.22 12.82 -14.91
CA PHE A 163 -17.86 14.24 -14.86
C PHE A 163 -18.04 14.83 -13.45
N ALA A 164 -17.19 15.78 -13.11
CA ALA A 164 -17.32 16.59 -11.89
C ALA A 164 -17.24 18.09 -12.23
N PRO A 165 -17.87 18.97 -11.44
CA PRO A 165 -18.71 18.71 -10.26
C PRO A 165 -20.17 18.38 -10.61
N SER A 166 -20.85 17.53 -9.83
CA SER A 166 -22.29 17.27 -9.98
C SER A 166 -23.00 17.24 -8.61
N THR A 167 -24.13 17.95 -8.46
CA THR A 167 -25.00 17.95 -7.27
C THR A 167 -25.93 16.74 -7.23
N GLY A 168 -25.48 15.65 -7.84
CA GLY A 168 -26.07 14.33 -7.87
C GLY A 168 -25.18 13.30 -7.19
N THR A 169 -24.28 13.70 -6.28
CA THR A 169 -23.81 12.77 -5.24
C THR A 169 -24.99 12.45 -4.31
N THR A 170 -25.96 11.70 -4.80
CA THR A 170 -26.21 10.44 -4.10
C THR A 170 -24.84 9.77 -4.03
N PRO A 171 -24.30 9.47 -2.83
CA PRO A 171 -23.41 8.31 -2.71
C PRO A 171 -24.03 7.20 -3.54
N PRO A 172 -23.24 6.29 -4.14
CA PRO A 172 -23.76 5.21 -4.97
C PRO A 172 -25.11 4.76 -4.43
N PRO A 173 -26.20 4.71 -5.25
CA PRO A 173 -27.40 4.02 -4.80
C PRO A 173 -26.91 2.74 -4.15
N THR A 174 -27.50 2.37 -3.02
CA THR A 174 -27.32 1.04 -2.44
C THR A 174 -27.89 -0.02 -3.39
N GLY A 175 -27.43 -0.07 -4.64
CA GLY A 175 -27.14 -1.28 -5.37
C GLY A 175 -25.69 -1.57 -5.04
N SER A 176 -25.49 -2.68 -4.36
CA SER A 176 -24.20 -3.25 -3.99
C SER A 176 -23.13 -2.87 -5.00
N CYS A 177 -22.06 -2.22 -4.54
CA CYS A 177 -20.74 -2.50 -5.09
C CYS A 177 -20.68 -4.01 -5.36
N THR A 178 -20.67 -4.40 -6.63
CA THR A 178 -20.62 -5.81 -7.02
C THR A 178 -19.26 -6.40 -6.71
N ASP A 179 -18.24 -5.54 -6.65
CA ASP A 179 -16.86 -5.83 -6.29
C ASP A 179 -16.55 -5.26 -4.87
N ASN A 180 -15.49 -4.46 -4.70
CA ASN A 180 -15.02 -4.02 -3.39
C ASN A 180 -15.20 -2.50 -3.15
N GLN A 181 -16.11 -2.11 -2.25
CA GLN A 181 -16.35 -0.70 -1.89
C GLN A 181 -15.41 -0.26 -0.77
N VAL A 182 -14.34 0.41 -1.16
CA VAL A 182 -13.43 1.07 -0.23
C VAL A 182 -13.95 2.45 0.18
N SER A 183 -13.81 2.78 1.46
CA SER A 183 -14.20 4.05 2.08
C SER A 183 -13.00 4.66 2.79
N LEU A 184 -12.69 5.92 2.53
CA LEU A 184 -11.64 6.71 3.17
C LEU A 184 -12.28 7.73 4.11
N ALA A 185 -12.17 7.49 5.42
CA ALA A 185 -12.43 8.51 6.42
C ALA A 185 -11.18 9.38 6.57
N LEU A 186 -11.26 10.65 6.16
CA LEU A 186 -10.16 11.62 6.24
C LEU A 186 -10.54 12.76 7.18
N THR A 187 -9.69 13.09 8.13
CA THR A 187 -9.78 14.30 8.95
C THR A 187 -8.58 15.16 8.62
N THR A 188 -8.80 16.35 8.08
CA THR A 188 -7.70 17.28 7.81
C THR A 188 -7.27 18.03 9.06
N ASP A 189 -6.03 18.51 9.05
CA ASP A 189 -5.45 19.31 10.13
C ASP A 189 -5.67 20.81 9.86
N ASN A 190 -4.81 21.72 10.38
CA ASN A 190 -5.05 23.15 10.14
C ASN A 190 -4.84 23.58 8.67
N TYR A 191 -4.30 22.71 7.81
CA TYR A 191 -3.94 23.03 6.43
C TYR A 191 -4.46 21.94 5.47
N GLY A 192 -5.77 21.69 5.49
CA GLY A 192 -6.39 20.68 4.63
C GLY A 192 -6.16 20.90 3.14
N GLU A 193 -5.91 22.13 2.71
CA GLU A 193 -5.60 22.47 1.32
C GLU A 193 -4.30 21.85 0.80
N GLU A 194 -3.42 21.42 1.69
CA GLU A 194 -2.15 20.75 1.38
C GLU A 194 -2.33 19.24 1.22
N THR A 195 -3.46 18.70 1.71
CA THR A 195 -3.78 17.27 1.71
C THR A 195 -4.40 16.85 0.37
N SER A 196 -3.83 15.80 -0.23
CA SER A 196 -4.44 15.08 -1.35
C SER A 196 -4.14 13.59 -1.26
N TRP A 197 -4.87 12.75 -1.97
CA TRP A 197 -4.63 11.31 -2.02
C TRP A 197 -4.95 10.72 -3.38
N GLN A 198 -4.39 9.55 -3.64
CA GLN A 198 -4.70 8.72 -4.80
C GLN A 198 -4.66 7.24 -4.44
N ILE A 199 -5.34 6.42 -5.23
CA ILE A 199 -5.20 4.97 -5.28
C ILE A 199 -4.72 4.66 -6.70
N THR A 200 -3.60 3.95 -6.82
CA THR A 200 -3.08 3.45 -8.10
C THR A 200 -3.22 1.94 -8.17
N ASN A 201 -3.41 1.36 -9.36
CA ASN A 201 -3.37 -0.10 -9.56
C ASN A 201 -1.94 -0.63 -9.73
N ALA A 202 -1.77 -1.95 -9.87
CA ALA A 202 -0.48 -2.61 -10.09
C ALA A 202 0.33 -2.08 -11.29
N GLN A 203 -0.34 -1.48 -12.28
CA GLN A 203 0.30 -0.87 -13.44
C GLN A 203 0.72 0.60 -13.20
N GLY A 204 0.53 1.11 -11.98
CA GLY A 204 0.82 2.49 -11.58
C GLY A 204 -0.21 3.53 -12.05
N SER A 205 -1.39 3.09 -12.54
CA SER A 205 -2.44 3.99 -13.00
C SER A 205 -3.37 4.40 -11.86
N THR A 206 -3.62 5.70 -11.70
CA THR A 206 -4.54 6.22 -10.68
C THR A 206 -5.99 5.83 -10.99
N VAL A 207 -6.64 5.10 -10.08
CA VAL A 207 -8.02 4.60 -10.16
C VAL A 207 -8.99 5.31 -9.22
N ALA A 208 -8.49 6.04 -8.22
CA ALA A 208 -9.27 6.95 -7.40
C ALA A 208 -8.36 8.04 -6.83
N SER A 209 -8.90 9.22 -6.52
CA SER A 209 -8.12 10.33 -5.95
C SER A 209 -9.03 11.39 -5.33
N GLY A 210 -8.51 12.15 -4.38
CA GLY A 210 -9.18 13.32 -3.80
C GLY A 210 -8.20 14.37 -3.30
N GLY A 211 -8.68 15.58 -3.06
CA GLY A 211 -7.86 16.72 -2.65
C GLY A 211 -8.68 17.99 -2.51
N SER A 212 -7.99 19.13 -2.35
CA SER A 212 -8.62 20.46 -2.17
C SER A 212 -9.51 20.54 -0.92
N TYR A 213 -9.03 19.98 0.19
CA TYR A 213 -9.80 19.89 1.40
C TYR A 213 -9.77 21.20 2.22
N ALA A 214 -10.83 21.45 2.99
CA ALA A 214 -10.83 22.52 3.96
C ALA A 214 -10.08 22.09 5.22
N ALA A 215 -9.49 23.03 5.94
CA ALA A 215 -8.87 22.79 7.23
C ALA A 215 -9.87 22.22 8.26
N ASN A 216 -9.37 21.39 9.18
CA ASN A 216 -10.04 20.85 10.36
C ASN A 216 -11.40 20.19 10.05
N THR A 217 -11.52 19.53 8.91
CA THR A 217 -12.78 19.00 8.40
C THR A 217 -12.68 17.50 8.19
N GLN A 218 -13.77 16.79 8.51
CA GLN A 218 -13.88 15.36 8.27
C GLN A 218 -14.60 15.09 6.94
N TYR A 219 -14.00 14.23 6.14
CA TYR A 219 -14.45 13.74 4.85
C TYR A 219 -14.62 12.22 4.92
N ASN A 220 -15.53 11.70 4.10
CA ASN A 220 -15.69 10.27 3.89
C ASN A 220 -15.81 10.03 2.39
N GLU A 221 -14.68 9.71 1.77
CA GLU A 221 -14.60 9.41 0.35
C GLU A 221 -14.85 7.92 0.12
N GLN A 222 -15.30 7.53 -1.07
CA GLN A 222 -15.51 6.13 -1.40
C GLN A 222 -15.03 5.84 -2.82
N ALA A 223 -14.52 4.64 -3.04
CA ALA A 223 -14.19 4.10 -4.36
C ALA A 223 -14.70 2.66 -4.48
N CYS A 224 -15.16 2.28 -5.67
CA CYS A 224 -15.56 0.92 -6.02
C CYS A 224 -14.41 0.36 -6.85
N LEU A 225 -13.74 -0.65 -6.34
CA LEU A 225 -12.53 -1.20 -6.95
C LEU A 225 -12.77 -2.68 -7.27
N ILE A 226 -12.40 -3.07 -8.49
CA ILE A 226 -12.37 -4.47 -8.87
C ILE A 226 -11.27 -5.20 -8.11
N ASP A 227 -11.31 -6.51 -8.19
CA ASP A 227 -10.29 -7.37 -7.65
C ASP A 227 -8.93 -7.05 -8.26
N GLY A 228 -7.89 -6.94 -7.44
CA GLY A 228 -6.54 -6.60 -7.89
C GLY A 228 -5.72 -5.86 -6.86
N ASP A 229 -4.45 -5.62 -7.21
CA ASP A 229 -3.50 -4.91 -6.36
C ASP A 229 -3.51 -3.41 -6.62
N TYR A 230 -3.46 -2.66 -5.53
CA TYR A 230 -3.51 -1.22 -5.51
C TYR A 230 -2.47 -0.65 -4.55
N THR A 231 -2.21 0.65 -4.66
CA THR A 231 -1.44 1.44 -3.71
C THR A 231 -2.21 2.72 -3.42
N PHE A 232 -2.66 2.86 -2.17
CA PHE A 232 -3.12 4.14 -1.64
C PHE A 232 -1.90 5.02 -1.40
N THR A 233 -1.96 6.29 -1.75
CA THR A 233 -0.94 7.29 -1.44
C THR A 233 -1.61 8.54 -0.98
N ILE A 234 -1.22 9.05 0.19
CA ILE A 234 -1.62 10.36 0.68
C ILE A 234 -0.43 11.31 0.59
N PHE A 235 -0.70 12.57 0.32
CA PHE A 235 0.26 13.62 0.10
C PHE A 235 -0.05 14.81 0.99
N ASP A 236 1.02 15.48 1.40
CA ASP A 236 1.02 16.77 2.05
C ASP A 236 2.02 17.67 1.32
N SER A 237 1.53 18.76 0.74
CA SER A 237 2.36 19.57 -0.16
C SER A 237 3.46 20.37 0.56
N TYR A 238 3.33 20.59 1.87
CA TYR A 238 4.29 21.36 2.67
C TYR A 238 5.34 20.47 3.36
N GLY A 239 5.02 19.20 3.56
CA GLY A 239 5.94 18.15 3.98
C GLY A 239 6.03 17.96 5.49
N ASP A 240 5.11 18.52 6.27
CA ASP A 240 4.97 18.32 7.71
C ASP A 240 3.88 17.32 8.09
N GLY A 241 3.14 16.81 7.10
CA GLY A 241 2.09 15.83 7.27
C GLY A 241 0.88 16.40 8.00
N MET A 242 -0.04 15.54 8.40
CA MET A 242 -1.31 15.99 8.98
C MET A 242 -1.33 15.94 10.52
N CYS A 243 -0.23 15.58 11.19
CA CYS A 243 -0.17 15.49 12.64
C CYS A 243 1.25 15.64 13.20
N CYS A 244 1.49 16.28 14.35
CA CYS A 244 0.51 16.82 15.31
C CYS A 244 0.85 18.23 15.81
N SER A 245 1.90 18.85 15.27
CA SER A 245 2.33 20.19 15.69
C SER A 245 1.45 21.30 15.08
N PHE A 246 0.78 20.99 13.96
CA PHE A 246 0.02 21.95 13.16
C PHE A 246 -1.43 21.53 12.95
N GLY A 247 -1.97 20.68 13.82
CA GLY A 247 -3.36 20.21 13.80
C GLY A 247 -3.41 18.71 14.06
N ASN A 248 -4.63 18.15 14.20
CA ASN A 248 -4.81 16.72 14.46
C ASN A 248 -5.61 16.09 13.31
N GLY A 249 -4.97 15.99 12.15
CA GLY A 249 -5.49 15.24 11.02
C GLY A 249 -5.19 13.74 11.12
N SER A 250 -5.92 12.94 10.35
CA SER A 250 -5.75 11.49 10.22
C SER A 250 -6.52 10.95 9.02
N TYR A 251 -6.15 9.79 8.51
CA TYR A 251 -6.90 9.10 7.46
C TYR A 251 -7.06 7.61 7.78
N ASN A 252 -8.12 7.01 7.25
CA ASN A 252 -8.43 5.59 7.36
C ASN A 252 -9.20 5.10 6.13
N LEU A 253 -8.51 4.43 5.21
CA LEU A 253 -9.07 3.69 4.07
C LEU A 253 -9.52 2.30 4.53
N SER A 254 -10.73 1.87 4.16
CA SER A 254 -11.30 0.59 4.60
C SER A 254 -12.26 -0.03 3.59
N LEU A 255 -12.25 -1.36 3.45
CA LEU A 255 -13.31 -2.14 2.78
C LEU A 255 -14.21 -2.75 3.87
N GLY A 256 -15.45 -2.28 4.00
CA GLY A 256 -16.34 -2.71 5.08
C GLY A 256 -15.77 -2.36 6.46
N GLN A 257 -15.37 -3.37 7.26
CA GLN A 257 -14.69 -3.17 8.56
C GLN A 257 -13.17 -3.33 8.48
N THR A 258 -12.64 -3.79 7.35
CA THR A 258 -11.21 -4.04 7.15
C THR A 258 -10.51 -2.73 6.83
N VAL A 259 -9.57 -2.30 7.66
CA VAL A 259 -8.72 -1.14 7.39
C VAL A 259 -7.62 -1.55 6.42
N LEU A 260 -7.55 -0.88 5.27
CA LEU A 260 -6.58 -1.11 4.20
C LEU A 260 -5.37 -0.17 4.30
N ALA A 261 -5.58 1.06 4.77
CA ALA A 261 -4.51 2.02 5.05
C ALA A 261 -4.99 2.99 6.12
N SER A 262 -4.12 3.39 7.05
CA SER A 262 -4.44 4.42 8.04
C SER A 262 -3.18 5.12 8.52
N GLY A 263 -3.27 6.42 8.76
CA GLY A 263 -2.12 7.18 9.18
C GLY A 263 -2.46 8.62 9.51
N ALA A 264 -1.41 9.38 9.83
CA ALA A 264 -1.51 10.80 10.18
C ALA A 264 -0.14 11.47 10.12
N SER A 265 0.92 10.76 10.54
CA SER A 265 2.29 11.28 10.63
C SER A 265 3.16 10.78 9.48
N PHE A 266 3.25 11.58 8.44
CA PHE A 266 4.18 11.43 7.32
C PHE A 266 4.81 12.78 6.99
N GLN A 267 5.80 12.82 6.09
CA GLN A 267 6.35 14.09 5.61
C GLN A 267 5.50 14.58 4.43
N SER A 268 6.02 14.55 3.22
CA SER A 268 5.28 14.99 2.02
C SER A 268 4.35 13.93 1.45
N SER A 269 4.54 12.66 1.80
CA SER A 269 3.69 11.56 1.34
C SER A 269 3.88 10.28 2.14
N GLU A 270 2.87 9.43 2.10
CA GLU A 270 2.90 8.04 2.58
C GLU A 270 2.12 7.17 1.59
N ALA A 271 2.63 5.98 1.31
CA ALA A 271 2.02 5.04 0.38
C ALA A 271 1.84 3.67 1.04
N THR A 272 0.67 3.07 0.87
CA THR A 272 0.29 1.78 1.44
C THR A 272 -0.31 0.90 0.35
N PRO A 273 0.33 -0.23 -0.02
CA PRO A 273 -0.25 -1.19 -0.94
C PRO A 273 -1.43 -1.94 -0.30
N PHE A 274 -2.45 -2.29 -1.09
CA PHE A 274 -3.58 -3.11 -0.66
C PHE A 274 -4.19 -3.87 -1.84
N THR A 275 -4.83 -5.01 -1.58
CA THR A 275 -5.43 -5.89 -2.60
C THR A 275 -6.91 -6.10 -2.30
N LEU A 276 -7.72 -6.31 -3.34
CA LEU A 276 -9.16 -6.52 -3.24
C LEU A 276 -9.55 -7.79 -4.02
N GLY A 277 -10.58 -8.55 -3.59
CA GLY A 277 -11.17 -9.62 -4.41
C GLY A 277 -11.21 -11.08 -3.96
N ASP A 278 -10.84 -11.40 -2.73
CA ASP A 278 -10.91 -12.79 -2.28
C ASP A 278 -12.27 -13.16 -1.69
N SER A 279 -13.23 -13.57 -2.52
CA SER A 279 -14.39 -14.36 -2.05
C SER A 279 -15.13 -15.17 -3.13
N ALA A 280 -14.91 -16.50 -3.04
CA ALA A 280 -15.81 -17.62 -3.39
C ALA A 280 -15.81 -18.22 -4.83
N GLY A 281 -15.06 -19.33 -4.97
CA GLY A 281 -15.67 -20.58 -5.44
C GLY A 281 -15.19 -21.20 -6.77
N GLY A 282 -14.02 -21.85 -6.75
CA GLY A 282 -13.78 -23.08 -7.50
C GLY A 282 -12.96 -22.98 -8.80
N GLY A 283 -11.72 -23.46 -8.73
CA GLY A 283 -10.99 -24.02 -9.87
C GLY A 283 -9.81 -23.20 -10.39
N ASP A 284 -8.62 -23.50 -9.84
CA ASP A 284 -7.33 -23.63 -10.54
C ASP A 284 -6.98 -22.56 -11.60
N ASP A 285 -6.19 -21.54 -11.20
CA ASP A 285 -4.83 -21.24 -11.72
C ASP A 285 -4.39 -19.80 -11.31
N GLY A 286 -3.43 -19.74 -10.38
CA GLY A 286 -2.36 -18.72 -10.30
C GLY A 286 -2.67 -17.23 -10.12
N GLY A 287 -2.68 -16.75 -8.86
CA GLY A 287 -2.47 -15.33 -8.50
C GLY A 287 -3.14 -14.93 -7.18
N THR A 288 -2.53 -15.26 -6.05
CA THR A 288 -3.17 -15.36 -4.72
C THR A 288 -3.35 -14.03 -3.99
N THR A 289 -4.60 -13.58 -3.94
CA THR A 289 -5.31 -13.32 -2.68
C THR A 289 -4.80 -14.16 -1.49
N PRO A 290 -4.21 -13.69 -0.37
CA PRO A 290 -3.89 -14.60 0.72
C PRO A 290 -5.20 -15.10 1.34
N PRO A 291 -5.46 -16.43 1.34
CA PRO A 291 -6.73 -16.97 1.78
C PRO A 291 -7.01 -16.54 3.22
N ASP A 292 -8.27 -16.16 3.49
CA ASP A 292 -8.77 -15.86 4.83
C ASP A 292 -8.17 -16.86 5.84
N PRO A 293 -7.41 -16.40 6.86
CA PRO A 293 -6.67 -17.32 7.71
C PRO A 293 -7.61 -18.35 8.34
N THR A 294 -7.35 -19.63 8.13
CA THR A 294 -8.13 -20.74 8.70
C THR A 294 -7.28 -21.52 9.71
N GLY A 295 -7.92 -22.37 10.51
CA GLY A 295 -7.21 -23.27 11.42
C GLY A 295 -6.37 -22.52 12.45
N TYR A 296 -5.04 -22.67 12.38
CA TYR A 296 -4.08 -22.15 13.36
C TYR A 296 -4.13 -20.61 13.50
N TYR A 297 -4.50 -19.90 12.44
CA TYR A 297 -4.54 -18.43 12.39
C TYR A 297 -5.96 -17.84 12.37
N VAL A 298 -7.01 -18.64 12.58
CA VAL A 298 -8.41 -18.21 12.38
C VAL A 298 -8.83 -16.96 13.17
N THR A 299 -8.22 -16.70 14.32
CA THR A 299 -8.55 -15.53 15.14
C THR A 299 -7.97 -14.22 14.60
N THR A 300 -7.11 -14.29 13.59
CA THR A 300 -6.51 -13.12 12.92
C THR A 300 -7.41 -12.49 11.86
N GLN A 301 -8.53 -13.14 11.50
CA GLN A 301 -9.45 -12.67 10.48
C GLN A 301 -9.90 -11.23 10.71
N GLY A 302 -9.76 -10.39 9.68
CA GLY A 302 -10.16 -8.98 9.69
C GLY A 302 -9.28 -8.08 10.57
N LEU A 303 -8.20 -8.59 11.19
CA LEU A 303 -7.27 -7.77 11.95
C LEU A 303 -6.16 -7.24 11.04
N THR A 304 -5.76 -5.99 11.25
CA THR A 304 -4.59 -5.36 10.62
C THR A 304 -3.79 -4.55 11.65
N GLY A 305 -2.65 -4.01 11.23
CA GLY A 305 -1.75 -3.20 12.06
C GLY A 305 -1.32 -3.91 13.34
N TYR A 306 -1.14 -3.14 14.40
CA TYR A 306 -0.70 -3.70 15.70
C TYR A 306 -1.76 -4.56 16.39
N ALA A 307 -3.02 -4.51 15.98
CA ALA A 307 -4.04 -5.43 16.47
C ALA A 307 -3.79 -6.85 15.95
N LEU A 308 -3.51 -7.00 14.64
CA LEU A 308 -3.07 -8.26 14.04
C LEU A 308 -1.81 -8.79 14.71
N LYS A 309 -0.79 -7.94 14.89
CA LYS A 309 0.44 -8.32 15.59
C LYS A 309 0.18 -8.85 17.00
N THR A 310 -0.71 -8.20 17.75
CA THR A 310 -1.06 -8.62 19.11
C THR A 310 -1.79 -9.97 19.11
N GLU A 311 -2.64 -10.23 18.12
CA GLU A 311 -3.31 -11.51 18.01
C GLU A 311 -2.35 -12.63 17.58
N LEU A 312 -1.45 -12.36 16.64
CA LEU A 312 -0.36 -13.27 16.30
C LEU A 312 0.50 -13.60 17.52
N TYR A 313 0.84 -12.60 18.34
CA TYR A 313 1.47 -12.82 19.64
C TYR A 313 0.63 -13.77 20.49
N ASN A 314 -0.68 -13.57 20.63
CA ASN A 314 -1.52 -14.48 21.42
C ASN A 314 -1.50 -15.92 20.92
N ILE A 315 -1.42 -16.14 19.61
CA ILE A 315 -1.33 -17.46 18.97
C ILE A 315 0.03 -18.12 19.25
N ILE A 316 1.13 -17.37 19.09
CA ILE A 316 2.49 -17.96 19.09
C ILE A 316 3.27 -17.78 20.39
N LYS A 317 2.76 -17.00 21.37
CA LYS A 317 3.45 -16.66 22.64
C LYS A 317 3.77 -17.85 23.54
N ASP A 318 3.16 -19.00 23.28
CA ASP A 318 3.43 -20.22 24.00
C ASP A 318 4.17 -21.17 23.04
N HIS A 319 5.37 -21.57 23.43
CA HIS A 319 6.12 -22.61 22.74
C HIS A 319 6.87 -23.46 23.78
N ASN A 320 7.10 -24.72 23.45
CA ASN A 320 7.82 -25.66 24.29
C ASN A 320 9.32 -25.57 24.01
N SER A 321 10.05 -24.79 24.81
CA SER A 321 11.50 -24.72 24.73
C SER A 321 12.11 -26.11 24.95
N GLN A 322 12.78 -26.63 23.91
CA GLN A 322 13.48 -27.92 23.96
C GLN A 322 14.90 -27.79 24.58
N GLY A 323 15.30 -26.57 24.92
CA GLY A 323 16.61 -26.24 25.46
C GLY A 323 17.71 -26.12 24.39
N TYR A 324 18.74 -25.34 24.71
CA TYR A 324 19.77 -24.93 23.76
C TYR A 324 20.53 -26.08 23.08
N SER A 325 20.68 -27.23 23.74
CA SER A 325 21.34 -28.41 23.16
C SER A 325 20.49 -29.13 22.11
N ALA A 326 19.16 -29.02 22.17
CA ALA A 326 18.25 -29.71 21.24
C ALA A 326 18.29 -29.13 19.82
N ILE A 327 18.81 -27.91 19.67
CA ILE A 327 18.99 -27.26 18.37
C ILE A 327 19.92 -28.07 17.45
N TRP A 328 20.88 -28.80 17.99
CA TRP A 328 21.74 -29.67 17.18
C TRP A 328 20.96 -30.78 16.49
N SER A 329 20.05 -31.42 17.22
CA SER A 329 19.15 -32.42 16.64
C SER A 329 18.17 -31.79 15.65
N PHE A 330 17.74 -30.55 15.90
CA PHE A 330 16.92 -29.80 14.96
C PHE A 330 17.65 -29.57 13.63
N TYR A 331 18.92 -29.16 13.65
CA TYR A 331 19.70 -28.96 12.42
C TYR A 331 19.90 -30.23 11.61
N ASP A 332 20.14 -31.37 12.27
CA ASP A 332 20.27 -32.66 11.59
C ASP A 332 19.01 -33.03 10.79
N ILE A 333 17.83 -32.60 11.26
CA ILE A 333 16.53 -32.87 10.65
C ILE A 333 16.16 -31.80 9.61
N ALA A 334 16.36 -30.52 9.95
CA ALA A 334 15.70 -29.38 9.31
C ALA A 334 16.67 -28.29 8.78
N SER A 335 17.97 -28.56 8.77
CA SER A 335 18.98 -27.67 8.19
C SER A 335 19.98 -28.43 7.33
N ARG A 336 19.49 -29.46 6.64
CA ARG A 336 20.24 -30.19 5.61
C ARG A 336 20.03 -29.52 4.26
N ASP A 337 21.08 -29.35 3.47
CA ASP A 337 20.92 -28.84 2.12
C ASP A 337 20.27 -29.89 1.21
N LYS A 338 19.04 -29.58 0.83
CA LYS A 338 18.16 -30.32 -0.09
C LYS A 338 17.59 -29.39 -1.15
N TYR A 339 18.16 -28.18 -1.31
CA TYR A 339 17.53 -27.10 -2.08
C TYR A 339 18.49 -26.53 -3.11
N PHE A 340 19.78 -26.42 -2.79
CA PHE A 340 20.80 -25.95 -3.70
C PHE A 340 21.54 -27.15 -4.35
N GLU A 341 22.72 -27.53 -3.86
CA GLU A 341 23.50 -28.66 -4.39
C GLU A 341 22.87 -30.02 -4.10
N ASN A 342 21.93 -30.11 -3.16
CA ASN A 342 21.28 -31.36 -2.75
C ASN A 342 22.27 -32.41 -2.25
N ASP A 343 23.35 -31.97 -1.61
CA ASP A 343 24.45 -32.84 -1.17
C ASP A 343 24.26 -33.37 0.26
N ASN A 344 23.18 -32.95 0.93
CA ASN A 344 22.81 -33.32 2.29
C ASN A 344 23.85 -32.91 3.35
N SER A 345 24.71 -31.93 3.04
CA SER A 345 25.49 -31.19 4.01
C SER A 345 24.59 -30.30 4.89
N ILE A 346 25.15 -29.57 5.85
CA ILE A 346 24.41 -28.52 6.56
C ILE A 346 24.19 -27.34 5.61
N LEU A 347 22.93 -26.92 5.45
CA LEU A 347 22.58 -25.67 4.79
C LEU A 347 22.97 -24.51 5.70
N ASP A 348 24.11 -23.92 5.39
CA ASP A 348 24.80 -22.92 6.18
C ASP A 348 24.68 -21.57 5.50
N ARG A 349 23.88 -20.67 6.09
CA ARG A 349 23.57 -19.36 5.47
C ARG A 349 24.77 -18.44 5.28
N TYR A 350 25.93 -18.77 5.88
CA TYR A 350 27.16 -18.00 5.81
C TYR A 350 28.26 -18.66 4.96
N SER A 351 28.04 -19.87 4.43
CA SER A 351 28.93 -20.52 3.44
C SER A 351 28.25 -20.90 2.13
N GLU A 352 26.93 -21.01 2.13
CA GLU A 352 26.12 -21.41 0.98
C GLU A 352 26.30 -20.46 -0.22
N ASN A 353 26.45 -21.03 -1.40
CA ASN A 353 26.51 -20.36 -2.69
C ASN A 353 25.33 -20.83 -3.58
N PRO A 354 24.25 -20.05 -3.67
CA PRO A 354 23.02 -20.45 -4.38
C PRO A 354 23.17 -20.72 -5.88
N THR A 355 24.30 -20.32 -6.48
CA THR A 355 24.55 -20.39 -7.93
C THR A 355 25.59 -21.42 -8.34
N GLY A 356 26.13 -22.19 -7.37
CA GLY A 356 27.06 -23.28 -7.64
C GLY A 356 27.83 -23.67 -6.38
N GLN A 357 28.74 -24.64 -6.52
CA GLN A 357 29.33 -25.29 -5.34
C GLN A 357 29.87 -24.34 -4.27
N ASP A 358 29.49 -24.64 -3.04
CA ASP A 358 30.07 -24.12 -1.82
C ASP A 358 31.59 -24.28 -1.76
N SER A 359 32.23 -23.30 -1.13
CA SER A 359 33.69 -23.35 -0.89
C SER A 359 34.07 -24.46 0.08
N TYR A 360 33.15 -24.84 0.97
CA TYR A 360 33.28 -25.90 1.95
C TYR A 360 31.90 -26.28 2.51
N ASN A 361 31.75 -27.55 2.89
CA ASN A 361 30.49 -28.11 3.39
C ASN A 361 30.72 -28.79 4.74
N TYR A 362 29.66 -28.85 5.54
CA TYR A 362 29.70 -29.47 6.87
C TYR A 362 28.85 -30.73 6.94
N VAL A 363 29.41 -31.79 7.55
CA VAL A 363 28.65 -33.00 7.88
C VAL A 363 27.94 -32.77 9.21
N ALA A 364 26.60 -32.79 9.20
CA ALA A 364 25.86 -32.62 10.45
C ALA A 364 26.26 -33.63 11.51
N VAL A 365 26.13 -33.22 12.77
CA VAL A 365 26.57 -33.91 13.99
C VAL A 365 28.09 -33.98 14.14
N SER A 366 28.84 -34.24 13.06
CA SER A 366 30.28 -34.45 13.10
C SER A 366 31.05 -33.13 13.16
N ASP A 367 30.64 -32.14 12.36
CA ASP A 367 31.36 -30.88 12.19
C ASP A 367 30.73 -29.71 12.98
N GLN A 368 29.99 -30.03 14.05
CA GLN A 368 29.40 -29.02 14.94
C GLN A 368 30.38 -28.61 16.04
N CYS A 369 30.53 -27.31 16.32
CA CYS A 369 31.39 -26.86 17.40
C CYS A 369 31.00 -25.51 18.01
N GLY A 370 31.79 -25.04 18.98
CA GLY A 370 31.66 -23.72 19.60
C GLY A 370 32.98 -22.95 19.68
N THR A 371 34.01 -23.38 18.97
CA THR A 371 35.33 -22.73 18.94
C THR A 371 35.97 -22.93 17.58
N TYR A 372 36.32 -21.82 16.92
CA TYR A 372 36.74 -21.74 15.52
C TYR A 372 37.79 -20.63 15.37
N ASN A 373 38.69 -20.77 14.41
CA ASN A 373 39.80 -19.86 14.11
C ASN A 373 39.80 -19.36 12.65
N SER A 374 39.13 -20.10 11.76
CA SER A 374 38.97 -19.80 10.34
C SER A 374 37.58 -20.25 9.83
N GLU A 375 37.17 -19.69 8.69
CA GLU A 375 36.10 -20.29 7.88
C GLU A 375 36.42 -21.76 7.59
N ALA A 376 35.39 -22.59 7.40
CA ALA A 376 35.47 -24.04 7.19
C ALA A 376 35.88 -24.88 8.42
N ASP A 377 36.04 -24.29 9.60
CA ASP A 377 36.41 -25.05 10.81
C ASP A 377 35.26 -25.93 11.30
N CYS A 378 34.05 -25.37 11.43
CA CYS A 378 32.86 -26.04 11.93
C CYS A 378 31.62 -25.14 11.75
N TYR A 379 30.43 -25.73 11.77
CA TYR A 379 29.19 -24.96 11.88
C TYR A 379 28.78 -24.75 13.35
N ASN A 380 28.10 -23.63 13.60
CA ASN A 380 27.60 -23.21 14.90
C ASN A 380 26.14 -22.72 14.81
N ARG A 381 25.54 -22.51 15.99
CA ARG A 381 24.22 -21.90 16.17
C ARG A 381 24.36 -20.38 16.16
N GLU A 382 23.83 -19.74 15.13
CA GLU A 382 23.74 -18.29 15.02
C GLU A 382 22.43 -17.79 15.60
N HIS A 383 22.49 -16.88 16.57
CA HIS A 383 21.32 -16.14 17.04
C HIS A 383 21.11 -14.94 16.11
N SER A 384 20.29 -15.10 15.06
CA SER A 384 20.10 -14.01 14.09
C SER A 384 19.54 -12.76 14.75
N PHE A 385 18.74 -12.88 15.80
CA PHE A 385 18.51 -11.80 16.76
C PHE A 385 19.50 -11.96 17.93
N PRO A 386 20.55 -11.11 18.05
CA PRO A 386 21.67 -11.38 18.94
C PRO A 386 21.27 -11.64 20.38
N LYS A 387 21.80 -12.72 20.93
CA LYS A 387 21.59 -13.13 22.32
C LYS A 387 21.89 -12.05 23.35
N SER A 388 22.90 -11.21 23.08
CA SER A 388 23.23 -10.08 23.95
C SER A 388 22.13 -9.02 24.02
N TRP A 389 21.30 -8.88 22.98
CA TRP A 389 20.26 -7.85 22.91
C TRP A 389 19.09 -8.15 23.86
N PHE A 390 18.77 -9.43 24.11
CA PHE A 390 17.72 -9.82 25.05
C PHE A 390 18.23 -10.22 26.44
N GLY A 391 19.54 -10.01 26.73
CA GLY A 391 20.11 -10.19 28.06
C GLY A 391 20.87 -11.50 28.30
N GLY A 392 21.28 -12.22 27.25
CA GLY A 392 22.18 -13.37 27.39
C GLY A 392 21.46 -14.71 27.35
N THR A 393 21.84 -15.65 28.23
CA THR A 393 21.26 -17.01 28.31
C THR A 393 19.87 -16.99 28.97
N VAL A 394 18.89 -16.40 28.30
CA VAL A 394 17.51 -16.27 28.81
C VAL A 394 16.57 -17.11 27.97
N GLU A 395 15.89 -18.06 28.59
CA GLU A 395 14.85 -18.86 27.94
C GLU A 395 13.49 -18.13 27.97
N PRO A 396 12.64 -18.31 26.95
CA PRO A 396 12.77 -19.31 25.90
C PRO A 396 13.48 -18.81 24.61
N MET A 397 13.78 -17.51 24.49
CA MET A 397 14.42 -16.92 23.31
C MET A 397 15.84 -17.43 23.04
N ASN A 398 16.56 -17.89 24.06
CA ASN A 398 17.89 -18.45 23.88
C ASN A 398 17.89 -19.77 23.09
N SER A 399 16.77 -20.49 23.04
CA SER A 399 16.64 -21.77 22.33
C SER A 399 15.54 -21.82 21.27
N ASP A 400 14.90 -20.69 20.98
CA ASP A 400 13.83 -20.60 19.97
C ASP A 400 14.40 -20.80 18.55
N VAL A 401 14.02 -21.88 17.90
CA VAL A 401 14.58 -22.24 16.58
C VAL A 401 14.09 -21.33 15.46
N HIS A 402 13.13 -20.44 15.64
CA HIS A 402 12.69 -19.54 14.55
C HIS A 402 13.68 -18.41 14.23
N HIS A 403 14.66 -18.13 15.10
CA HIS A 403 15.74 -17.16 14.81
C HIS A 403 17.15 -17.75 14.87
N ILE A 404 17.29 -19.04 15.20
CA ILE A 404 18.60 -19.68 15.34
C ILE A 404 18.92 -20.51 14.10
N PHE A 405 19.96 -20.13 13.36
CA PHE A 405 20.34 -20.77 12.09
C PHE A 405 21.68 -21.50 12.18
N ALA A 406 21.85 -22.55 11.37
CA ALA A 406 23.14 -23.19 11.20
C ALA A 406 24.02 -22.29 10.33
N THR A 407 25.23 -22.01 10.80
CA THR A 407 26.13 -21.03 10.16
C THR A 407 27.58 -21.36 10.40
N ASP A 408 28.46 -20.87 9.54
CA ASP A 408 29.89 -21.01 9.71
C ASP A 408 30.29 -20.33 11.01
N GLY A 409 30.99 -21.05 11.87
CA GLY A 409 31.35 -20.55 13.19
C GLY A 409 32.19 -19.27 13.15
N TYR A 410 33.14 -19.18 12.22
CA TYR A 410 34.00 -18.02 12.07
C TYR A 410 33.26 -16.83 11.49
N VAL A 411 32.43 -17.02 10.46
CA VAL A 411 31.60 -15.92 9.91
C VAL A 411 30.62 -15.40 10.95
N ASN A 412 29.98 -16.30 11.71
CA ASN A 412 29.15 -15.96 12.86
C ASN A 412 29.94 -15.11 13.90
N SER A 413 31.20 -15.46 14.17
CA SER A 413 32.06 -14.66 15.04
C SER A 413 32.34 -13.24 14.52
N LYS A 414 32.44 -13.08 13.19
CA LYS A 414 32.58 -11.76 12.55
C LYS A 414 31.29 -10.97 12.63
N ARG A 415 30.16 -11.64 12.42
CA ARG A 415 28.83 -11.06 12.60
C ARG A 415 28.62 -10.53 14.02
N SER A 416 29.10 -11.26 15.04
CA SER A 416 29.05 -10.83 16.43
C SER A 416 27.63 -10.44 16.88
N ASN A 417 27.45 -9.25 17.45
CA ASN A 417 26.14 -8.67 17.76
C ASN A 417 25.85 -7.39 16.97
N TYR A 418 26.49 -7.24 15.80
CA TYR A 418 26.24 -6.11 14.91
C TYR A 418 24.83 -6.22 14.31
N PRO A 419 24.14 -5.08 14.08
CA PRO A 419 22.91 -5.08 13.31
C PRO A 419 23.12 -5.68 11.93
N PHE A 420 22.07 -6.32 11.39
CA PHE A 420 22.05 -6.58 9.96
C PHE A 420 21.87 -5.27 9.18
N GLY A 421 22.41 -5.23 7.96
CA GLY A 421 22.17 -4.17 6.98
C GLY A 421 23.19 -4.16 5.84
N GLU A 422 22.83 -3.56 4.71
CA GLU A 422 23.71 -3.44 3.55
C GLU A 422 25.00 -2.68 3.88
N VAL A 423 26.13 -3.23 3.44
CA VAL A 423 27.46 -2.70 3.72
C VAL A 423 27.89 -1.75 2.61
N GLY A 424 28.13 -0.48 2.96
CA GLY A 424 28.67 0.52 2.02
C GLY A 424 30.18 0.41 1.82
N SER A 425 30.92 -0.03 2.84
CA SER A 425 32.36 -0.32 2.75
C SER A 425 32.73 -1.50 3.64
N ALA A 426 33.12 -2.61 3.01
CA ALA A 426 33.48 -3.85 3.70
C ALA A 426 34.85 -3.74 4.39
N SER A 427 34.90 -4.16 5.65
CA SER A 427 36.13 -4.46 6.39
C SER A 427 36.46 -5.96 6.39
N TYR A 428 35.48 -6.80 6.07
CA TYR A 428 35.61 -8.23 5.86
C TYR A 428 34.53 -8.73 4.88
N THR A 429 34.87 -9.76 4.12
CA THR A 429 33.96 -10.48 3.22
C THR A 429 34.25 -11.97 3.35
N SER A 430 33.22 -12.77 3.63
CA SER A 430 33.32 -14.24 3.71
C SER A 430 33.47 -14.86 2.32
N SER A 431 33.79 -16.15 2.27
CA SER A 431 33.83 -16.92 1.03
C SER A 431 32.53 -16.91 0.24
N ASN A 432 31.36 -16.91 0.92
CA ASN A 432 30.06 -16.83 0.24
C ASN A 432 29.65 -15.41 -0.17
N GLY A 433 30.39 -14.39 0.25
CA GLY A 433 30.13 -12.99 -0.10
C GLY A 433 29.36 -12.19 0.96
N SER A 434 29.03 -12.76 2.11
CA SER A 434 28.55 -12.00 3.27
C SER A 434 29.61 -10.99 3.73
N LYS A 435 29.19 -9.82 4.22
CA LYS A 435 30.12 -8.71 4.51
C LYS A 435 29.94 -8.20 5.93
N LEU A 436 31.04 -7.77 6.53
CA LEU A 436 31.05 -6.90 7.70
C LEU A 436 31.64 -5.57 7.29
N GLY A 437 31.05 -4.45 7.70
CA GLY A 437 31.58 -3.15 7.36
C GLY A 437 30.76 -1.97 7.84
N SER A 438 31.08 -0.78 7.34
CA SER A 438 30.27 0.41 7.60
C SER A 438 28.96 0.36 6.83
N ALA A 439 27.86 0.72 7.50
CA ALA A 439 26.53 0.81 6.90
C ALA A 439 26.51 1.63 5.61
N ALA A 440 25.78 1.16 4.61
CA ALA A 440 25.47 1.93 3.42
C ALA A 440 24.66 3.19 3.80
N SER A 441 24.94 4.31 3.13
CA SER A 441 24.24 5.58 3.42
C SER A 441 22.73 5.51 3.18
N SER A 442 22.28 4.60 2.30
CA SER A 442 20.86 4.35 2.02
C SER A 442 20.08 3.83 3.22
N LEU A 443 20.75 3.25 4.22
CA LEU A 443 20.10 2.78 5.44
C LEU A 443 19.69 3.92 6.37
N ASN A 444 20.14 5.16 6.18
CA ASN A 444 19.95 6.23 7.18
C ASN A 444 20.44 5.86 8.59
N TYR A 445 21.38 4.90 8.69
CA TYR A 445 22.06 4.47 9.90
C TYR A 445 23.57 4.63 9.72
N SER A 446 24.24 5.12 10.76
CA SER A 446 25.71 5.23 10.81
C SER A 446 26.26 4.29 11.86
N GLY A 447 26.95 3.24 11.43
CA GLY A 447 27.52 2.23 12.32
C GLY A 447 28.15 1.08 11.56
N THR A 448 28.56 0.06 12.32
CA THR A 448 28.99 -1.22 11.74
C THR A 448 27.77 -2.13 11.58
N VAL A 449 27.63 -2.74 10.41
CA VAL A 449 26.57 -3.71 10.09
C VAL A 449 27.17 -4.96 9.46
N PHE A 450 26.41 -6.05 9.53
CA PHE A 450 26.68 -7.28 8.80
C PHE A 450 25.64 -7.47 7.69
N GLU A 451 26.08 -7.77 6.48
CA GLU A 451 25.23 -8.03 5.32
C GLU A 451 25.34 -9.51 4.96
N PRO A 452 24.28 -10.32 5.16
CA PRO A 452 24.20 -11.65 4.56
C PRO A 452 24.00 -11.53 3.03
N ILE A 453 24.23 -12.62 2.30
CA ILE A 453 23.93 -12.66 0.86
C ILE A 453 22.42 -12.51 0.59
N ASP A 454 22.08 -12.09 -0.62
CA ASP A 454 20.71 -11.72 -0.99
C ASP A 454 19.69 -12.85 -0.80
N GLU A 455 20.09 -14.11 -1.06
CA GLU A 455 19.25 -15.32 -0.94
C GLU A 455 18.68 -15.59 0.46
N PHE A 456 19.22 -14.97 1.52
CA PHE A 456 18.77 -15.21 2.89
C PHE A 456 18.27 -13.96 3.60
N LYS A 457 18.22 -12.82 2.92
CA LYS A 457 17.85 -11.54 3.53
C LYS A 457 16.41 -11.57 4.03
N GLY A 458 15.49 -12.12 3.25
CA GLY A 458 14.08 -12.29 3.59
C GLY A 458 13.88 -13.24 4.75
N ASP A 459 14.65 -14.33 4.81
CA ASP A 459 14.56 -15.27 5.92
C ASP A 459 14.96 -14.61 7.26
N PHE A 460 16.06 -13.84 7.25
CA PHE A 460 16.46 -13.07 8.43
C PHE A 460 15.43 -12.00 8.77
N ALA A 461 14.79 -11.38 7.77
CA ALA A 461 13.73 -10.41 7.98
C ALA A 461 12.52 -11.04 8.69
N ARG A 462 12.03 -12.18 8.19
CA ARG A 462 10.93 -12.95 8.79
C ARG A 462 11.26 -13.46 10.19
N ALA A 463 12.53 -13.79 10.47
CA ALA A 463 12.99 -14.11 11.83
C ALA A 463 12.94 -12.89 12.77
N TYR A 464 13.27 -11.69 12.29
CA TYR A 464 13.16 -10.45 13.07
C TYR A 464 11.70 -10.07 13.36
N PHE A 465 10.82 -10.14 12.35
CA PHE A 465 9.38 -9.91 12.54
C PHE A 465 8.78 -10.93 13.51
N TYR A 466 9.20 -12.20 13.42
CA TYR A 466 8.85 -13.22 14.41
C TYR A 466 9.28 -12.80 15.82
N MET A 467 10.54 -12.39 16.02
CA MET A 467 11.03 -11.95 17.33
C MET A 467 10.24 -10.75 17.87
N ALA A 468 9.90 -9.78 17.01
CA ALA A 468 9.09 -8.62 17.36
C ALA A 468 7.68 -8.98 17.83
N THR A 469 7.10 -10.03 17.25
CA THR A 469 5.73 -10.49 17.54
C THR A 469 5.71 -11.45 18.70
N ARG A 470 6.50 -12.53 18.63
CA ARG A 470 6.57 -13.57 19.66
C ARG A 470 6.87 -13.02 21.05
N TYR A 471 7.75 -12.02 21.13
CA TYR A 471 8.21 -11.46 22.40
C TYR A 471 7.64 -10.06 22.68
N GLN A 472 6.49 -9.73 22.09
CA GLN A 472 5.83 -8.42 22.23
C GLN A 472 5.72 -7.94 23.69
N ASN A 473 5.48 -8.85 24.63
CA ASN A 473 5.34 -8.54 26.06
C ASN A 473 6.64 -8.13 26.78
N VAL A 474 7.81 -8.39 26.20
CA VAL A 474 9.11 -8.15 26.87
C VAL A 474 10.12 -7.37 26.01
N ILE A 475 9.97 -7.38 24.68
CA ILE A 475 10.97 -6.85 23.75
C ILE A 475 11.24 -5.34 23.90
N ALA A 476 10.24 -4.56 24.30
CA ALA A 476 10.42 -3.14 24.62
C ALA A 476 11.53 -2.89 25.66
N SER A 477 11.71 -3.81 26.62
CA SER A 477 12.73 -3.69 27.67
C SER A 477 14.17 -4.00 27.21
N TRP A 478 14.34 -4.43 25.95
CA TRP A 478 15.62 -4.89 25.41
C TRP A 478 16.44 -3.78 24.74
N GLN A 479 15.82 -2.65 24.36
CA GLN A 479 16.47 -1.53 23.68
C GLN A 479 17.83 -1.17 24.32
N ASN A 480 17.85 -0.93 25.63
CA ASN A 480 19.02 -0.42 26.33
C ASN A 480 20.01 -1.50 26.84
N LYS A 481 19.93 -2.76 26.36
CA LYS A 481 20.82 -3.84 26.81
C LYS A 481 22.24 -3.72 26.26
N THR A 482 22.39 -3.22 25.04
CA THR A 482 23.66 -2.99 24.34
C THR A 482 23.55 -1.74 23.46
N THR A 483 24.69 -1.21 22.99
CA THR A 483 24.69 -0.12 22.02
C THR A 483 23.97 -0.50 20.72
N TYR A 484 24.12 -1.74 20.25
CA TYR A 484 23.50 -2.20 19.00
C TYR A 484 22.02 -2.50 19.14
N SER A 485 21.57 -3.06 20.27
CA SER A 485 20.13 -3.19 20.55
C SER A 485 19.46 -1.82 20.61
N ASN A 486 20.15 -0.79 21.13
CA ASN A 486 19.61 0.57 21.18
C ASN A 486 19.56 1.23 19.79
N ALA A 487 20.43 0.82 18.87
CA ALA A 487 20.41 1.29 17.50
C ALA A 487 19.33 0.64 16.63
N VAL A 488 18.80 -0.51 17.07
CA VAL A 488 17.87 -1.35 16.30
C VAL A 488 16.46 -1.31 16.86
N LEU A 489 16.32 -1.26 18.18
CA LEU A 489 15.02 -1.29 18.87
C LEU A 489 14.63 0.13 19.31
N ASN A 490 13.38 0.50 19.11
CA ASN A 490 12.85 1.83 19.46
C ASN A 490 12.21 1.90 20.85
N GLY A 491 12.26 0.80 21.62
CA GLY A 491 11.72 0.73 22.98
C GLY A 491 10.20 0.55 23.07
N THR A 492 9.50 0.36 21.95
CA THR A 492 8.06 0.06 21.92
C THR A 492 7.80 -1.45 21.78
N SER A 493 6.61 -1.90 22.19
CA SER A 493 6.13 -3.27 21.92
C SER A 493 5.40 -3.39 20.58
N ASN A 494 4.97 -2.28 19.99
CA ASN A 494 4.21 -2.24 18.74
C ASN A 494 5.15 -2.30 17.54
N GLN A 495 5.75 -1.19 17.16
CA GLN A 495 6.68 -1.16 16.03
C GLN A 495 7.97 -1.95 16.31
N VAL A 496 8.44 -1.92 17.56
CA VAL A 496 9.67 -2.57 18.08
C VAL A 496 10.97 -2.03 17.51
N PHE A 497 11.05 -1.86 16.21
CA PHE A 497 12.27 -1.50 15.50
C PHE A 497 12.33 -0.02 15.16
N GLU A 498 13.55 0.53 15.08
CA GLU A 498 13.79 1.86 14.52
C GLU A 498 13.37 1.91 13.04
N ASN A 499 12.96 3.08 12.54
CA ASN A 499 12.40 3.21 11.19
C ASN A 499 13.32 2.67 10.08
N TRP A 500 14.63 2.87 10.23
CA TRP A 500 15.60 2.35 9.27
C TRP A 500 15.62 0.83 9.19
N VAL A 501 15.41 0.16 10.34
CA VAL A 501 15.35 -1.29 10.43
C VAL A 501 14.06 -1.77 9.81
N VAL A 502 12.92 -1.14 10.11
CA VAL A 502 11.62 -1.49 9.49
C VAL A 502 11.73 -1.42 7.98
N ALA A 503 12.23 -0.30 7.43
CA ALA A 503 12.39 -0.12 5.98
C ALA A 503 13.30 -1.19 5.36
N MET A 504 14.41 -1.53 6.02
CA MET A 504 15.33 -2.57 5.57
C MET A 504 14.68 -3.96 5.61
N LEU A 505 14.00 -4.33 6.71
CA LEU A 505 13.36 -5.63 6.85
C LEU A 505 12.20 -5.80 5.86
N LEU A 506 11.40 -4.75 5.61
CA LEU A 506 10.34 -4.76 4.59
C LEU A 506 10.94 -4.95 3.19
N LYS A 507 12.01 -4.21 2.87
CA LYS A 507 12.73 -4.37 1.60
C LYS A 507 13.23 -5.80 1.43
N TRP A 508 13.94 -6.33 2.42
CA TRP A 508 14.50 -7.69 2.38
C TRP A 508 13.41 -8.75 2.29
N HIS A 509 12.31 -8.60 3.03
CA HIS A 509 11.16 -9.50 2.94
C HIS A 509 10.54 -9.55 1.54
N ASN A 510 10.45 -8.40 0.85
CA ASN A 510 9.86 -8.29 -0.48
C ASN A 510 10.81 -8.74 -1.60
N GLU A 511 12.10 -8.46 -1.46
CA GLU A 511 13.12 -8.82 -2.46
C GLU A 511 13.53 -10.31 -2.38
N ASP A 512 13.35 -10.94 -1.22
CA ASP A 512 13.60 -12.37 -0.99
C ASP A 512 12.32 -13.04 -0.42
N PRO A 513 11.39 -13.47 -1.30
CA PRO A 513 10.12 -14.09 -0.92
C PRO A 513 10.29 -15.40 -0.14
N VAL A 514 9.21 -15.88 0.49
CA VAL A 514 9.24 -17.15 1.23
C VAL A 514 9.61 -18.31 0.30
N SER A 515 10.63 -19.07 0.69
CA SER A 515 11.11 -20.24 -0.05
C SER A 515 10.56 -21.55 0.49
N GLN A 516 10.64 -22.64 -0.29
CA GLN A 516 10.28 -23.98 0.19
C GLN A 516 11.15 -24.42 1.38
N LEU A 517 12.42 -23.99 1.40
CA LEU A 517 13.33 -24.18 2.53
C LEU A 517 12.71 -23.64 3.82
N GLU A 518 12.18 -22.43 3.79
CA GLU A 518 11.56 -21.82 4.96
C GLU A 518 10.27 -22.50 5.37
N LEU A 519 9.40 -22.87 4.43
CA LEU A 519 8.16 -23.60 4.73
C LEU A 519 8.44 -24.93 5.45
N ASP A 520 9.39 -25.71 4.93
CA ASP A 520 9.79 -26.99 5.51
C ASP A 520 10.43 -26.81 6.88
N ARG A 521 11.28 -25.78 7.02
CA ARG A 521 11.91 -25.44 8.30
C ARG A 521 10.89 -24.93 9.32
N ASN A 522 9.88 -24.17 8.91
CA ASN A 522 8.81 -23.66 9.77
C ASN A 522 7.90 -24.80 10.26
N GLN A 523 7.58 -25.76 9.39
CA GLN A 523 6.89 -27.00 9.77
C GLN A 523 7.71 -27.80 10.79
N ALA A 524 9.01 -28.02 10.53
CA ALA A 524 9.88 -28.73 11.47
C ALA A 524 10.00 -27.99 12.81
N ALA A 525 10.03 -26.66 12.80
CA ALA A 525 10.04 -25.85 14.01
C ALA A 525 8.73 -26.00 14.80
N TYR A 526 7.58 -26.04 14.12
CA TYR A 526 6.29 -26.35 14.75
C TYR A 526 6.31 -27.73 15.42
N GLU A 527 6.85 -28.76 14.76
CA GLU A 527 6.99 -30.10 15.35
C GLU A 527 7.97 -30.11 16.53
N HIS A 528 9.02 -29.28 16.48
CA HIS A 528 10.06 -29.20 17.50
C HIS A 528 9.60 -28.47 18.77
N GLN A 529 8.99 -27.29 18.63
CA GLN A 529 8.66 -26.40 19.76
C GLN A 529 7.19 -25.97 19.83
N GLY A 530 6.33 -26.41 18.91
CA GLY A 530 4.87 -26.27 19.04
C GLY A 530 4.27 -24.93 18.59
N ASN A 531 5.07 -24.01 18.04
CA ASN A 531 4.60 -22.77 17.46
C ASN A 531 5.22 -22.50 16.07
N ARG A 532 4.52 -21.71 15.28
CA ARG A 532 4.91 -21.35 13.90
C ARG A 532 5.44 -19.92 13.83
N ASN A 533 6.26 -19.65 12.81
CA ASN A 533 6.53 -18.28 12.38
C ASN A 533 5.41 -17.82 11.44
N PRO A 534 4.53 -16.90 11.87
CA PRO A 534 3.41 -16.46 11.03
C PRO A 534 3.86 -15.80 9.73
N PHE A 535 5.03 -15.17 9.71
CA PHE A 535 5.52 -14.45 8.54
C PHE A 535 6.13 -15.35 7.47
N VAL A 536 6.27 -16.65 7.77
CA VAL A 536 6.61 -17.69 6.79
C VAL A 536 5.34 -18.36 6.26
N ASP A 537 4.37 -18.66 7.13
CA ASP A 537 3.10 -19.25 6.69
C ASP A 537 2.19 -18.25 5.95
N HIS A 538 2.27 -16.99 6.35
CA HIS A 538 1.47 -15.85 5.88
C HIS A 538 2.38 -14.62 5.71
N PRO A 539 3.23 -14.59 4.66
CA PRO A 539 4.15 -13.47 4.41
C PRO A 539 3.42 -12.12 4.31
N GLU A 540 2.18 -12.10 3.82
CA GLU A 540 1.32 -10.92 3.76
C GLU A 540 1.13 -10.21 5.11
N PHE A 541 1.23 -10.94 6.23
CA PHE A 541 1.09 -10.35 7.56
C PHE A 541 2.17 -9.31 7.86
N VAL A 542 3.32 -9.37 7.18
CA VAL A 542 4.36 -8.34 7.30
C VAL A 542 3.82 -6.99 6.84
N GLY A 543 3.31 -6.89 5.61
CA GLY A 543 2.75 -5.65 5.05
C GLY A 543 1.43 -5.23 5.68
N MET A 544 0.69 -6.17 6.28
CA MET A 544 -0.51 -5.83 7.06
C MET A 544 -0.19 -5.20 8.43
N ILE A 545 1.04 -5.34 8.94
CA ILE A 545 1.43 -4.87 10.29
C ILE A 545 2.32 -3.62 10.24
N TRP A 546 3.31 -3.57 9.34
CA TRP A 546 4.41 -2.59 9.34
C TRP A 546 4.47 -1.70 8.12
#